data_AF-A0A4Q4YDW2-F1
#
_entry.id   AF-A0A4Q4YDW2-F1
#
_cell.length_a   1.000
_cell.length_b   1.000
_cell.length_c   1.000
_cell.angle_alpha   90.00
_cell.angle_beta   90.00
_cell.angle_gamma   90.00
#
_symmetry.space_group_name_H-M   'P 1'
#
loop_
_entity.id
_entity.type
_entity.pdbx_description
1 polymer ?
#
loop_
_entity_poly.entity_id
_entity_poly.type
_entity_poly.pdbx_seq_one_letter_code
_entity_poly.pdbx_strand_id
1 'polypeptide(L)'
;MPSAISDTVPTPLPYLAGQVINLKGSDGEDICVTVTEVYSVTMSPVMEVQLQTKGGPQNVILKLYDRRFGDARIFSRYDPYDEGFTHTRRSEVAWEDYVRRGMAQALLHELKRYYDDEYGCCSYHNPLSDKGIGDWKTKNDGEKLGQRETIVYHKVEKKYTKEVNAYHQLQVLQGRCVPRFISSVTLDFPFAPPDLPPTYFQARGILLEKIRGFNLENLLLNTAKDPSLWKRIVQNAVDATKEVNRTGVLNFDSQPRNVVVATLDDHTFQPFVIDFGESICRDNWACHGNRDQESHRI
;
A
#
# COMPACT_ATOMS: atom_id res chain seq x y z
N MET A 1 -18.96 30.35 -19.02
CA MET A 1 -19.42 29.65 -17.80
C MET A 1 -18.77 28.28 -17.79
N PRO A 2 -17.76 28.01 -16.96
CA PRO A 2 -17.21 26.66 -16.83
C PRO A 2 -18.30 25.76 -16.25
N SER A 3 -18.56 24.63 -16.91
CA SER A 3 -19.50 23.61 -16.44
C SER A 3 -19.11 23.19 -15.02
N ALA A 4 -20.03 23.34 -14.06
CA ALA A 4 -19.84 22.86 -12.70
C ALA A 4 -19.75 21.32 -12.76
N ILE A 5 -18.53 20.80 -12.68
CA ILE A 5 -18.29 19.37 -12.49
C ILE A 5 -19.02 18.99 -11.20
N SER A 6 -20.00 18.08 -11.30
CA SER A 6 -20.77 17.61 -10.15
C SER A 6 -19.81 17.13 -9.06
N ASP A 7 -19.98 17.62 -7.82
CA ASP A 7 -19.08 17.31 -6.70
C ASP A 7 -19.06 15.83 -6.30
N THR A 8 -19.93 15.03 -6.90
CA THR A 8 -20.06 13.57 -6.75
C THR A 8 -19.32 12.77 -7.82
N VAL A 9 -18.74 13.42 -8.83
CA VAL A 9 -17.99 12.72 -9.89
C VAL A 9 -16.73 12.10 -9.28
N PRO A 10 -16.45 10.81 -9.54
CA PRO A 10 -15.21 10.17 -9.18
C PRO A 10 -13.98 10.97 -9.62
N THR A 11 -13.03 11.13 -8.72
CA THR A 11 -11.74 11.73 -9.04
C THR A 11 -11.02 10.83 -10.04
N PRO A 12 -10.61 11.32 -11.22
CA PRO A 12 -9.89 10.51 -12.18
C PRO A 12 -8.48 10.17 -11.67
N LEU A 13 -7.96 9.01 -12.07
CA LEU A 13 -6.58 8.63 -11.76
C LEU A 13 -5.62 9.64 -12.42
N PRO A 14 -4.76 10.33 -11.65
CA PRO A 14 -3.95 11.44 -12.17
C PRO A 14 -2.63 10.99 -12.78
N TYR A 15 -2.36 9.68 -12.82
CA TYR A 15 -1.11 9.08 -13.27
C TYR A 15 -1.26 8.56 -14.69
N LEU A 16 -0.47 9.11 -15.62
CA LEU A 16 -0.55 8.79 -17.05
C LEU A 16 0.83 8.48 -17.62
N ALA A 17 0.92 7.56 -18.57
CA ALA A 17 2.16 7.31 -19.31
C ALA A 17 2.64 8.60 -20.02
N GLY A 18 3.96 8.83 -19.97
CA GLY A 18 4.62 10.05 -20.44
C GLY A 18 4.64 11.20 -19.43
N GLN A 19 3.90 11.10 -18.32
CA GLN A 19 3.89 12.14 -17.29
C GLN A 19 5.17 12.12 -16.46
N VAL A 20 5.70 13.31 -16.21
CA VAL A 20 6.80 13.50 -15.25
C VAL A 20 6.22 13.71 -13.85
N ILE A 21 6.73 12.97 -12.88
CA ILE A 21 6.37 13.09 -11.47
C ILE A 21 7.61 13.52 -10.70
N ASN A 22 7.47 14.60 -9.93
CA ASN A 22 8.49 15.05 -8.98
C ASN A 22 8.17 14.47 -7.61
N LEU A 23 9.17 13.82 -7.02
CA LEU A 23 9.08 13.12 -5.76
C LEU A 23 10.18 13.66 -4.82
N LYS A 24 9.93 13.61 -3.53
CA LYS A 24 10.94 13.85 -2.50
C LYS A 24 11.41 12.52 -1.92
N GLY A 25 12.71 12.23 -2.01
CA GLY A 25 13.32 11.09 -1.35
C GLY A 25 13.28 11.23 0.18
N SER A 26 13.43 10.11 0.89
CA SER A 26 13.50 10.12 2.37
C SER A 26 14.73 10.87 2.92
N ASP A 27 15.76 11.05 2.10
CA ASP A 27 16.95 11.86 2.36
C ASP A 27 16.78 13.35 2.02
N GLY A 28 15.61 13.74 1.49
CA GLY A 28 15.30 15.10 1.06
C GLY A 28 15.66 15.41 -0.39
N GLU A 29 16.27 14.47 -1.12
CA GLU A 29 16.66 14.66 -2.51
C GLU A 29 15.44 14.76 -3.44
N ASP A 30 15.57 15.60 -4.47
CA ASP A 30 14.57 15.70 -5.53
C ASP A 30 14.73 14.54 -6.52
N ILE A 31 13.70 13.72 -6.64
CA ILE A 31 13.65 12.56 -7.52
C ILE A 31 12.63 12.84 -8.63
N CYS A 32 13.12 12.92 -9.86
CA CYS A 32 12.29 13.09 -11.05
C CYS A 32 12.16 11.76 -11.79
N VAL A 33 10.92 11.31 -12.02
CA VAL A 33 10.63 10.07 -12.75
C VAL A 33 9.62 10.33 -13.86
N THR A 34 9.74 9.57 -14.96
CA THR A 34 8.75 9.60 -16.05
C THR A 34 7.95 8.31 -16.04
N VAL A 35 6.63 8.40 -15.94
CA VAL A 35 5.74 7.23 -15.99
C VAL A 35 5.82 6.59 -17.38
N THR A 36 6.12 5.31 -17.44
CA THR A 36 6.13 4.54 -18.69
C THR A 36 4.91 3.63 -18.81
N GLU A 37 4.42 3.11 -17.69
CA GLU A 37 3.24 2.23 -17.64
C GLU A 37 2.48 2.44 -16.32
N VAL A 38 1.16 2.25 -16.34
CA VAL A 38 0.30 2.31 -15.16
C VAL A 38 -0.42 0.96 -14.99
N TYR A 39 -0.28 0.32 -13.83
CA TYR A 39 -0.93 -0.95 -13.52
C TYR A 39 -2.30 -0.72 -12.85
N SER A 40 -3.37 -0.92 -13.61
CA SER A 40 -4.74 -0.52 -13.24
C SER A 40 -5.48 -1.43 -12.24
N VAL A 41 -4.88 -2.54 -11.79
CA VAL A 41 -5.57 -3.60 -10.99
C VAL A 41 -4.94 -3.78 -9.59
N THR A 42 -4.19 -2.80 -9.11
CA THR A 42 -3.43 -2.91 -7.87
C THR A 42 -4.15 -2.24 -6.69
N MET A 43 -3.90 -2.74 -5.48
CA MET A 43 -4.51 -2.22 -4.23
C MET A 43 -4.05 -0.79 -3.87
N SER A 44 -3.13 -0.22 -4.64
CA SER A 44 -2.60 1.13 -4.56
C SER A 44 -2.10 1.50 -5.95
N PRO A 45 -2.07 2.76 -6.40
CA PRO A 45 -1.45 3.11 -7.68
C PRO A 45 -0.02 2.56 -7.83
N VAL A 46 0.19 1.67 -8.81
CA VAL A 46 1.52 1.15 -9.18
C VAL A 46 1.81 1.56 -10.62
N MET A 47 3.01 2.09 -10.84
CA MET A 47 3.52 2.52 -12.15
C MET A 47 4.89 1.91 -12.41
N GLU A 48 5.18 1.58 -13.66
CA GLU A 48 6.57 1.55 -14.11
C GLU A 48 6.97 2.98 -14.42
N VAL A 49 8.15 3.35 -13.94
CA VAL A 49 8.71 4.68 -14.17
C VAL A 49 10.17 4.58 -14.58
N GLN A 50 10.61 5.52 -15.40
CA GLN A 50 12.02 5.71 -15.73
C GLN A 50 12.62 6.71 -14.73
N LEU A 51 13.56 6.21 -13.92
CA LEU A 51 14.35 6.98 -12.96
C LEU A 51 15.67 7.39 -13.60
N GLN A 52 16.01 8.67 -13.56
CA GLN A 52 17.32 9.16 -14.01
C GLN A 52 18.37 8.93 -12.93
N THR A 53 19.39 8.12 -13.21
CA THR A 53 20.51 7.88 -12.30
C THR A 53 21.82 8.36 -12.91
N LYS A 54 22.89 8.43 -12.10
CA LYS A 54 24.25 8.74 -12.61
C LYS A 54 24.72 7.73 -13.68
N GLY A 55 24.22 6.49 -13.62
CA GLY A 55 24.52 5.44 -14.60
C GLY A 55 23.61 5.42 -15.83
N GLY A 56 22.72 6.41 -15.97
CA GLY A 56 21.72 6.50 -17.02
C GLY A 56 20.30 6.17 -16.53
N PRO A 57 19.31 6.18 -17.44
CA PRO A 57 17.93 5.89 -17.12
C PRO A 57 17.74 4.42 -16.73
N GLN A 58 17.04 4.19 -15.62
CA GLN A 58 16.69 2.86 -15.13
C GLN A 58 15.17 2.75 -14.98
N ASN A 59 14.59 1.65 -15.48
CA ASN A 59 13.18 1.35 -15.22
C ASN A 59 13.03 0.76 -13.82
N VAL A 60 12.11 1.33 -13.05
CA VAL A 60 11.81 0.95 -11.67
C VAL A 60 10.30 0.94 -11.47
N ILE A 61 9.84 0.32 -10.40
CA ILE A 61 8.43 0.35 -9.99
C ILE A 61 8.24 1.45 -8.96
N LEU A 62 7.28 2.34 -9.21
CA LEU A 62 6.77 3.29 -8.23
C LEU A 62 5.43 2.76 -7.71
N LYS A 63 5.32 2.57 -6.40
CA LYS A 63 4.04 2.30 -5.72
C LYS A 63 3.71 3.50 -4.84
N LEU A 64 2.56 4.12 -5.07
CA LEU A 64 2.08 5.26 -4.29
C LEU A 64 0.90 4.85 -3.42
N TYR A 65 0.98 5.17 -2.13
CA TYR A 65 -0.07 5.03 -1.14
C TYR A 65 -0.89 6.32 -1.13
N ASP A 66 -1.53 6.58 -2.27
CA ASP A 66 -2.39 7.74 -2.45
C ASP A 66 -3.78 7.43 -1.87
N ARG A 67 -4.15 8.11 -0.78
CA ARG A 67 -5.45 7.87 -0.12
C ARG A 67 -6.64 8.02 -1.05
N ARG A 68 -6.53 8.74 -2.17
CA ARG A 68 -7.62 8.99 -3.13
C ARG A 68 -7.91 7.78 -4.02
N PHE A 69 -7.02 6.79 -4.05
CA PHE A 69 -7.11 5.61 -4.91
C PHE A 69 -6.76 4.33 -4.13
N GLY A 70 -6.97 3.18 -4.76
CA GLY A 70 -6.62 1.87 -4.20
C GLY A 70 -7.73 1.19 -3.40
N ASP A 71 -7.37 0.09 -2.76
CA ASP A 71 -8.29 -0.90 -2.20
C ASP A 71 -9.01 -0.43 -0.94
N ALA A 72 -8.42 0.51 -0.19
CA ALA A 72 -9.07 1.16 0.94
C ALA A 72 -10.40 1.82 0.56
N ARG A 73 -10.64 2.03 -0.75
CA ARG A 73 -11.90 2.51 -1.34
C ARG A 73 -12.76 1.43 -2.01
N ILE A 74 -12.19 0.25 -2.29
CA ILE A 74 -12.83 -0.84 -3.05
C ILE A 74 -13.42 -1.92 -2.14
N PHE A 75 -12.88 -2.13 -0.93
CA PHE A 75 -13.35 -3.17 0.01
C PHE A 75 -14.80 -2.99 0.51
N SER A 76 -15.50 -1.94 0.07
CA SER A 76 -16.95 -1.81 0.25
C SER A 76 -17.75 -2.82 -0.61
N ARG A 77 -17.16 -3.45 -1.64
CA ARG A 77 -17.90 -4.37 -2.55
C ARG A 77 -18.41 -5.66 -1.89
N TYR A 78 -17.97 -5.98 -0.68
CA TYR A 78 -18.46 -7.13 0.09
C TYR A 78 -19.50 -6.74 1.16
N ASP A 79 -19.72 -5.45 1.38
CA ASP A 79 -20.86 -4.95 2.14
C ASP A 79 -21.92 -4.49 1.13
N PRO A 80 -23.04 -5.22 0.96
CA PRO A 80 -24.10 -4.83 0.02
C PRO A 80 -24.77 -3.50 0.38
N TYR A 81 -24.43 -2.90 1.53
CA TYR A 81 -24.91 -1.58 1.97
C TYR A 81 -23.85 -0.47 1.85
N ASP A 82 -22.62 -0.79 1.43
CA ASP A 82 -21.54 0.19 1.26
C ASP A 82 -21.27 0.37 -0.24
N GLU A 83 -22.04 1.25 -0.87
CA GLU A 83 -21.76 1.71 -2.24
C GLU A 83 -20.32 2.25 -2.30
N GLY A 84 -19.45 1.60 -3.08
CA GLY A 84 -18.07 1.99 -3.39
C GLY A 84 -17.68 3.40 -2.97
N PHE A 85 -16.86 3.55 -1.92
CA PHE A 85 -16.45 4.87 -1.41
C PHE A 85 -15.38 5.52 -2.28
N THR A 86 -15.75 5.81 -3.51
CA THR A 86 -14.90 6.44 -4.51
C THR A 86 -14.56 7.86 -4.08
N HIS A 87 -13.30 8.26 -4.29
CA HIS A 87 -12.89 9.62 -3.97
C HIS A 87 -13.60 10.62 -4.88
N THR A 88 -14.11 11.71 -4.31
CA THR A 88 -14.83 12.77 -5.03
C THR A 88 -14.38 14.13 -4.51
N ARG A 89 -14.77 15.21 -5.21
CA ARG A 89 -14.54 16.56 -4.69
C ARG A 89 -15.26 16.78 -3.35
N ARG A 90 -16.48 16.22 -3.20
CA ARG A 90 -17.24 16.28 -1.94
C ARG A 90 -16.49 15.61 -0.77
N SER A 91 -15.88 14.45 -1.00
CA SER A 91 -15.09 13.78 0.05
C SER A 91 -13.83 14.56 0.40
N GLU A 92 -13.17 15.17 -0.59
CA GLU A 92 -11.99 16.02 -0.36
C GLU A 92 -12.32 17.25 0.49
N VAL A 93 -13.40 17.97 0.17
CA VAL A 93 -13.86 19.13 0.96
C VAL A 93 -14.20 18.72 2.39
N ALA A 94 -14.86 17.58 2.57
CA ALA A 94 -15.16 17.05 3.90
C ALA A 94 -13.89 16.68 4.68
N TRP A 95 -12.88 16.10 4.02
CA TRP A 95 -11.58 15.81 4.62
C TRP A 95 -10.88 17.09 5.08
N GLU A 96 -10.83 18.11 4.23
CA GLU A 96 -10.22 19.41 4.56
C GLU A 96 -10.88 20.05 5.80
N ASP A 97 -12.21 20.10 5.86
CA ASP A 97 -12.95 20.60 7.04
C ASP A 97 -12.62 19.78 8.30
N TYR A 98 -12.61 18.45 8.18
CA TYR A 98 -12.36 17.55 9.29
C TYR A 98 -10.94 17.68 9.84
N VAL A 99 -9.95 17.89 8.96
CA VAL A 99 -8.56 18.21 9.35
C VAL A 99 -8.49 19.58 10.00
N ARG A 100 -9.10 20.60 9.40
CA ARG A 100 -9.11 21.98 9.91
C ARG A 100 -9.69 22.08 11.32
N ARG A 101 -10.72 21.28 11.62
CA ARG A 101 -11.35 21.18 12.94
C ARG A 101 -10.55 20.33 13.95
N GLY A 102 -9.40 19.78 13.57
CA GLY A 102 -8.57 18.91 14.41
C GLY A 102 -9.16 17.50 14.64
N MET A 103 -10.29 17.17 14.00
CA MET A 103 -10.98 15.91 14.23
C MET A 103 -10.26 14.72 13.60
N ALA A 104 -9.56 14.94 12.49
CA ALA A 104 -8.72 13.92 11.86
C ALA A 104 -7.63 13.45 12.81
N GLN A 105 -6.90 14.38 13.44
CA GLN A 105 -5.83 14.07 14.38
C GLN A 105 -6.34 13.30 15.60
N ALA A 106 -7.45 13.75 16.20
CA ALA A 106 -8.07 13.09 17.34
C ALA A 106 -8.46 11.64 17.03
N LEU A 107 -9.09 11.42 15.87
CA LEU A 107 -9.48 10.08 15.43
C LEU A 107 -8.26 9.20 15.09
N LEU A 108 -7.21 9.76 14.49
CA LEU A 108 -5.97 9.01 14.22
C LEU A 108 -5.31 8.53 15.52
N HIS A 109 -5.32 9.35 16.58
CA HIS A 109 -4.84 8.92 17.90
C HIS A 109 -5.70 7.81 18.51
N GLU A 110 -7.02 7.86 18.32
CA GLU A 110 -7.91 6.80 18.77
C GLU A 110 -7.70 5.49 18.01
N LEU A 111 -7.60 5.55 16.68
CA LEU A 111 -7.31 4.40 15.82
C LEU A 111 -5.96 3.77 16.17
N LYS A 112 -4.94 4.60 16.41
CA LYS A 112 -3.63 4.11 16.84
C LYS A 112 -3.73 3.33 18.14
N ARG A 113 -4.37 3.88 19.18
CA ARG A 113 -4.61 3.16 20.45
C ARG A 113 -5.39 1.86 20.25
N TYR A 114 -6.45 1.87 19.45
CA TYR A 114 -7.26 0.69 19.17
C TYR A 114 -6.43 -0.46 18.56
N TYR A 115 -5.58 -0.17 17.57
CA TYR A 115 -4.75 -1.18 16.92
C TYR A 115 -3.50 -1.57 17.74
N ASP A 116 -2.92 -0.62 18.47
CA ASP A 116 -1.72 -0.86 19.28
C ASP A 116 -2.06 -1.56 20.61
N ASP A 117 -3.22 -1.30 21.23
CA ASP A 117 -3.49 -1.79 22.61
C ASP A 117 -4.39 -3.02 22.68
N GLU A 118 -5.30 -3.23 21.73
CA GLU A 118 -6.46 -4.09 21.97
C GLU A 118 -6.59 -5.33 21.07
N TYR A 119 -6.18 -5.26 19.80
CA TYR A 119 -6.39 -6.36 18.84
C TYR A 119 -5.12 -6.86 18.14
N GLY A 120 -3.97 -6.21 18.40
CA GLY A 120 -2.70 -6.53 17.76
C GLY A 120 -2.66 -6.21 16.26
N CYS A 121 -1.46 -6.27 15.67
CA CYS A 121 -1.21 -5.93 14.26
C CYS A 121 -1.97 -6.78 13.21
N CYS A 122 -2.59 -7.89 13.64
CA CYS A 122 -3.19 -8.94 12.78
C CYS A 122 -4.71 -8.79 12.57
N SER A 123 -5.35 -7.79 13.17
CA SER A 123 -6.80 -7.74 13.16
C SER A 123 -7.39 -7.10 11.90
N TYR A 124 -8.31 -7.82 11.24
CA TYR A 124 -9.19 -7.35 10.17
C TYR A 124 -10.42 -6.58 10.71
N HIS A 125 -10.47 -6.27 12.01
CA HIS A 125 -11.62 -5.57 12.59
C HIS A 125 -11.79 -4.18 11.97
N ASN A 126 -13.04 -3.90 11.58
CA ASN A 126 -13.46 -2.58 11.16
C ASN A 126 -13.80 -1.78 12.42
N PRO A 127 -13.01 -0.76 12.82
CA PRO A 127 -13.26 0.02 14.03
C PRO A 127 -14.63 0.74 14.00
N LEU A 128 -15.21 0.90 12.81
CA LEU A 128 -16.56 1.43 12.61
C LEU A 128 -17.68 0.47 13.04
N SER A 129 -17.49 -0.85 12.92
CA SER A 129 -18.55 -1.84 13.21
C SER A 129 -18.60 -2.25 14.68
N ASP A 130 -17.45 -2.34 15.34
CA ASP A 130 -17.36 -3.12 16.59
C ASP A 130 -17.45 -2.28 17.87
N LYS A 131 -17.17 -0.97 17.83
CA LYS A 131 -17.06 -0.16 19.06
C LYS A 131 -17.66 1.24 19.06
N GLY A 132 -18.31 1.68 17.99
CA GLY A 132 -18.84 3.04 17.93
C GLY A 132 -17.74 4.12 17.98
N ILE A 133 -16.53 3.80 17.50
CA ILE A 133 -15.46 4.80 17.30
C ILE A 133 -16.00 5.89 16.38
N GLY A 134 -16.25 7.05 16.99
CA GLY A 134 -17.02 8.15 16.44
C GLY A 134 -18.46 7.75 16.12
N ASP A 135 -19.38 8.05 17.04
CA ASP A 135 -20.84 7.91 16.91
C ASP A 135 -21.32 8.33 15.51
N TRP A 136 -21.54 7.35 14.64
CA TRP A 136 -21.85 7.60 13.25
C TRP A 136 -23.31 8.02 13.06
N LYS A 137 -24.19 7.71 14.03
CA LYS A 137 -25.64 7.92 13.92
C LYS A 137 -26.03 9.38 14.12
N THR A 138 -25.26 10.13 14.91
CA THR A 138 -25.53 11.54 15.23
C THR A 138 -24.80 12.53 14.32
N LYS A 139 -23.82 12.07 13.53
CA LYS A 139 -23.03 12.91 12.62
C LYS A 139 -23.81 13.34 11.38
N ASN A 140 -23.56 14.56 10.94
CA ASN A 140 -24.01 15.00 9.62
C ASN A 140 -23.20 14.32 8.49
N ASP A 141 -23.66 14.45 7.25
CA ASP A 141 -23.02 13.80 6.10
C ASP A 141 -21.55 14.22 5.89
N GLY A 142 -21.22 15.50 6.11
CA GLY A 142 -19.85 15.99 5.98
C GLY A 142 -18.91 15.37 7.01
N GLU A 143 -19.36 15.26 8.27
CA GLU A 143 -18.59 14.63 9.34
C GLU A 143 -18.41 13.13 9.12
N LYS A 144 -19.43 12.44 8.59
CA LYS A 144 -19.33 11.03 8.19
C LYS A 144 -18.29 10.85 7.09
N LEU A 145 -18.28 11.73 6.08
CA LEU A 145 -17.31 11.70 5.00
C LEU A 145 -15.89 11.98 5.50
N GLY A 146 -15.69 13.02 6.32
CA GLY A 146 -14.38 13.34 6.91
C GLY A 146 -13.84 12.21 7.81
N GLN A 147 -14.71 11.58 8.61
CA GLN A 147 -14.35 10.39 9.40
C GLN A 147 -13.92 9.22 8.50
N ARG A 148 -14.68 8.94 7.42
CA ARG A 148 -14.34 7.87 6.46
C ARG A 148 -12.99 8.14 5.79
N GLU A 149 -12.75 9.36 5.32
CA GLU A 149 -11.46 9.76 4.72
C GLU A 149 -10.30 9.61 5.71
N THR A 150 -10.52 9.91 7.00
CA THR A 150 -9.52 9.68 8.06
C THR A 150 -9.15 8.21 8.19
N ILE A 151 -10.14 7.31 8.10
CA ILE A 151 -9.92 5.86 8.19
C ILE A 151 -9.19 5.34 6.96
N VAL A 152 -9.56 5.82 5.77
CA VAL A 152 -8.84 5.52 4.52
C VAL A 152 -7.39 5.96 4.63
N TYR A 153 -7.14 7.21 5.05
CA TYR A 153 -5.80 7.74 5.28
C TYR A 153 -5.00 6.86 6.25
N HIS A 154 -5.58 6.50 7.41
CA HIS A 154 -4.93 5.65 8.40
C HIS A 154 -4.55 4.26 7.82
N LYS A 155 -5.47 3.61 7.10
CA LYS A 155 -5.23 2.29 6.48
C LYS A 155 -4.08 2.36 5.48
N VAL A 156 -4.07 3.38 4.64
CA VAL A 156 -3.07 3.59 3.59
C VAL A 156 -1.69 3.86 4.20
N GLU A 157 -1.60 4.72 5.21
CA GLU A 157 -0.36 4.97 5.96
C GLU A 157 0.16 3.71 6.69
N LYS A 158 -0.74 2.91 7.26
CA LYS A 158 -0.39 1.64 7.92
C LYS A 158 0.21 0.64 6.92
N LYS A 159 -0.35 0.51 5.72
CA LYS A 159 0.17 -0.35 4.65
C LYS A 159 1.55 0.10 4.18
N TYR A 160 1.71 1.40 3.93
CA TYR A 160 3.01 1.97 3.59
C TYR A 160 4.06 1.62 4.65
N THR A 161 3.73 1.84 5.92
CA THR A 161 4.64 1.60 7.04
C THR A 161 5.01 0.12 7.17
N LYS A 162 4.02 -0.79 7.06
CA LYS A 162 4.24 -2.23 7.06
C LYS A 162 5.18 -2.66 5.92
N GLU A 163 4.93 -2.18 4.71
CA GLU A 163 5.70 -2.56 3.53
C GLU A 163 7.15 -2.07 3.60
N VAL A 164 7.38 -0.81 3.99
CA VAL A 164 8.73 -0.28 4.20
C VAL A 164 9.48 -1.07 5.27
N ASN A 165 8.83 -1.37 6.41
CA ASN A 165 9.43 -2.17 7.47
C ASN A 165 9.79 -3.58 6.98
N ALA A 166 8.91 -4.22 6.21
CA ALA A 166 9.20 -5.52 5.62
C ALA A 166 10.41 -5.47 4.69
N TYR A 167 10.49 -4.48 3.79
CA TYR A 167 11.65 -4.35 2.91
C TYR A 167 12.96 -4.14 3.70
N HIS A 168 12.95 -3.36 4.78
CA HIS A 168 14.11 -3.21 5.66
C HIS A 168 14.52 -4.53 6.33
N GLN A 169 13.58 -5.33 6.83
CA GLN A 169 13.90 -6.64 7.43
C GLN A 169 14.36 -7.66 6.38
N LEU A 170 13.85 -7.55 5.15
CA LEU A 170 14.17 -8.44 4.04
C LEU A 170 15.44 -8.05 3.30
N GLN A 171 16.27 -7.14 3.83
CA GLN A 171 17.47 -6.62 3.15
C GLN A 171 18.38 -7.73 2.60
N VAL A 172 18.54 -8.84 3.34
CA VAL A 172 19.36 -9.99 2.93
C VAL A 172 18.78 -10.82 1.78
N LEU A 173 17.49 -10.64 1.47
CA LEU A 173 16.76 -11.33 0.40
C LEU A 173 16.57 -10.46 -0.85
N GLN A 174 16.84 -9.16 -0.75
CA GLN A 174 16.67 -8.21 -1.83
C GLN A 174 17.58 -8.53 -3.03
N GLY A 175 16.99 -8.52 -4.23
CA GLY A 175 17.60 -8.91 -5.50
C GLY A 175 17.87 -10.41 -5.66
N ARG A 176 17.42 -11.25 -4.72
CA ARG A 176 17.48 -12.72 -4.83
C ARG A 176 16.09 -13.33 -4.98
N CYS A 177 15.21 -13.03 -4.02
CA CYS A 177 13.82 -13.53 -4.02
C CYS A 177 12.80 -12.47 -3.54
N VAL A 178 13.27 -11.25 -3.31
CA VAL A 178 12.49 -10.04 -3.01
C VAL A 178 13.08 -8.91 -3.87
N PRO A 179 12.29 -8.00 -4.48
CA PRO A 179 12.87 -6.89 -5.25
C PRO A 179 13.76 -5.99 -4.40
N ARG A 180 14.76 -5.34 -4.99
CA ARG A 180 15.52 -4.31 -4.27
C ARG A 180 14.63 -3.12 -3.92
N PHE A 181 14.69 -2.72 -2.66
CA PHE A 181 14.14 -1.47 -2.18
C PHE A 181 15.10 -0.34 -2.53
N ILE A 182 14.66 0.59 -3.37
CA ILE A 182 15.51 1.68 -3.87
C ILE A 182 15.41 2.87 -2.91
N SER A 183 14.19 3.35 -2.66
CA SER A 183 13.96 4.48 -1.75
C SER A 183 12.50 4.54 -1.31
N SER A 184 12.28 5.15 -0.14
CA SER A 184 10.99 5.76 0.18
C SER A 184 10.89 7.13 -0.49
N VAL A 185 9.67 7.51 -0.90
CA VAL A 185 9.39 8.77 -1.57
C VAL A 185 8.10 9.41 -1.05
N THR A 186 7.97 10.72 -1.25
CA THR A 186 6.75 11.49 -1.00
C THR A 186 6.38 12.28 -2.25
N LEU A 187 5.09 12.29 -2.59
CA LEU A 187 4.49 13.09 -3.64
C LEU A 187 3.56 14.13 -3.01
N ASP A 188 3.86 15.42 -3.20
CA ASP A 188 2.99 16.51 -2.79
C ASP A 188 1.77 16.63 -3.70
N PHE A 189 0.58 16.81 -3.13
CA PHE A 189 -0.60 17.11 -3.92
C PHE A 189 -0.59 18.59 -4.35
N PRO A 190 -0.82 18.88 -5.64
CA PRO A 190 -0.73 20.25 -6.16
C PRO A 190 -1.81 21.21 -5.60
N PHE A 191 -2.84 20.67 -4.95
CA PHE A 191 -3.98 21.43 -4.42
C PHE A 191 -4.09 21.38 -2.90
N ALA A 192 -2.99 21.07 -2.20
CA ALA A 192 -2.98 21.06 -0.74
C ALA A 192 -3.34 22.46 -0.18
N PRO A 193 -4.31 22.58 0.76
CA PRO A 193 -4.65 23.85 1.37
C PRO A 193 -3.46 24.42 2.16
N PRO A 194 -3.08 25.70 1.96
CA PRO A 194 -1.90 26.28 2.57
C PRO A 194 -2.03 26.47 4.10
N ASP A 195 -3.26 26.46 4.61
CA ASP A 195 -3.57 26.59 6.05
C ASP A 195 -3.51 25.25 6.79
N LEU A 196 -3.35 24.13 6.09
CA LEU A 196 -3.36 22.79 6.68
C LEU A 196 -1.99 22.10 6.60
N PRO A 197 -1.69 21.16 7.52
CA PRO A 197 -0.43 20.43 7.48
C PRO A 197 -0.25 19.65 6.17
N PRO A 198 0.88 19.83 5.44
CA PRO A 198 1.12 19.17 4.15
C PRO A 198 1.06 17.64 4.22
N THR A 199 1.39 17.05 5.38
CA THR A 199 1.41 15.59 5.60
C THR A 199 0.05 14.90 5.39
N TYR A 200 -1.06 15.64 5.45
CA TYR A 200 -2.40 15.13 5.14
C TYR A 200 -2.76 15.16 3.65
N PHE A 201 -1.96 15.86 2.85
CA PHE A 201 -2.14 16.12 1.43
C PHE A 201 -0.91 15.70 0.62
N GLN A 202 -0.30 14.60 1.05
CA GLN A 202 0.84 13.95 0.41
C GLN A 202 0.49 12.47 0.20
N ALA A 203 1.02 11.88 -0.87
CA ALA A 203 1.06 10.43 -1.03
C ALA A 203 2.48 9.94 -0.72
N ARG A 204 2.60 9.04 0.25
CA ARG A 204 3.85 8.30 0.45
C ARG A 204 4.00 7.24 -0.63
N GLY A 205 5.22 6.82 -0.90
CA GLY A 205 5.49 5.80 -1.89
C GLY A 205 6.82 5.10 -1.69
N ILE A 206 7.03 4.08 -2.50
CA ILE A 206 8.27 3.32 -2.54
C ILE A 206 8.70 3.13 -4.00
N LEU A 207 10.01 3.20 -4.21
CA LEU A 207 10.66 2.83 -5.46
C LEU A 207 11.28 1.45 -5.30
N LEU A 208 10.97 0.55 -6.22
CA LEU A 208 11.40 -0.85 -6.20
C LEU A 208 12.06 -1.23 -7.53
N GLU A 209 12.93 -2.23 -7.47
CA GLU A 209 13.45 -2.89 -8.67
C GLU A 209 12.32 -3.41 -9.56
N LYS A 210 12.40 -3.10 -10.86
CA LYS A 210 11.54 -3.70 -11.89
C LYS A 210 12.04 -5.11 -12.20
N ILE A 211 11.27 -6.11 -11.79
CA ILE A 211 11.50 -7.50 -12.17
C ILE A 211 10.92 -7.76 -13.56
N ARG A 212 11.76 -8.22 -14.50
CA ARG A 212 11.36 -8.59 -15.86
C ARG A 212 10.90 -10.04 -15.88
N GLY A 213 9.61 -10.24 -16.14
CA GLY A 213 9.02 -11.57 -16.09
C GLY A 213 7.50 -11.52 -16.15
N PHE A 214 6.87 -12.53 -15.59
CA PHE A 214 5.41 -12.64 -15.55
C PHE A 214 4.90 -12.89 -14.14
N ASN A 215 3.67 -12.49 -13.88
CA ASN A 215 2.98 -12.79 -12.63
C ASN A 215 2.73 -14.31 -12.51
N LEU A 216 3.00 -14.93 -11.36
CA LEU A 216 2.81 -16.36 -11.15
C LEU A 216 1.35 -16.82 -11.37
N GLU A 217 0.36 -15.94 -11.17
CA GLU A 217 -1.05 -16.21 -11.53
C GLU A 217 -1.22 -16.55 -13.02
N ASN A 218 -0.34 -16.02 -13.88
CA ASN A 218 -0.31 -16.26 -15.32
C ASN A 218 0.66 -17.38 -15.72
N LEU A 219 1.06 -18.26 -14.79
CA LEU A 219 2.03 -19.34 -15.05
C LEU A 219 1.66 -20.17 -16.29
N LEU A 220 0.41 -20.63 -16.35
CA LEU A 220 -0.06 -21.51 -17.42
C LEU A 220 0.01 -20.83 -18.79
N LEU A 221 -0.27 -19.54 -18.85
CA LEU A 221 -0.22 -18.76 -20.10
C LEU A 221 1.22 -18.57 -20.58
N ASN A 222 2.16 -18.33 -19.67
CA ASN A 222 3.55 -18.02 -20.00
C ASN A 222 4.45 -19.25 -20.19
N THR A 223 4.01 -20.42 -19.72
CA THR A 223 4.80 -21.67 -19.80
C THR A 223 4.03 -22.82 -20.47
N ALA A 224 2.99 -22.49 -21.27
CA ALA A 224 2.14 -23.48 -21.94
C ALA A 224 2.92 -24.51 -22.79
N LYS A 225 4.06 -24.10 -23.34
CA LYS A 225 4.91 -24.94 -24.21
C LYS A 225 5.77 -25.96 -23.47
N ASP A 226 5.96 -25.78 -22.16
CA ASP A 226 6.78 -26.68 -21.35
C ASP A 226 6.21 -26.87 -19.93
N PRO A 227 5.22 -27.77 -19.77
CA PRO A 227 4.62 -28.09 -18.48
C PRO A 227 5.59 -28.69 -17.46
N SER A 228 6.75 -29.20 -17.89
CA SER A 228 7.75 -29.76 -16.99
C SER A 228 8.33 -28.70 -16.04
N LEU A 229 8.26 -27.42 -16.42
CA LEU A 229 8.74 -26.29 -15.63
C LEU A 229 7.85 -25.94 -14.44
N TRP A 230 6.55 -26.28 -14.49
CA TRP A 230 5.56 -25.78 -13.53
C TRP A 230 5.90 -26.18 -12.10
N LYS A 231 6.21 -27.46 -11.89
CA LYS A 231 6.56 -27.98 -10.57
C LYS A 231 7.76 -27.23 -9.98
N ARG A 232 8.78 -26.95 -10.80
CA ARG A 232 9.99 -26.25 -10.37
C ARG A 232 9.72 -24.79 -10.04
N ILE A 233 8.97 -24.08 -10.88
CA ILE A 233 8.64 -22.66 -10.66
C ILE A 233 7.82 -22.49 -9.38
N VAL A 234 6.77 -23.32 -9.21
CA VAL A 234 5.92 -23.30 -8.00
C VAL A 234 6.72 -23.65 -6.76
N GLN A 235 7.59 -24.68 -6.83
CA GLN A 235 8.44 -25.06 -5.70
C GLN A 235 9.41 -23.93 -5.32
N ASN A 236 10.06 -23.29 -6.30
CA ASN A 236 10.93 -22.14 -6.06
C ASN A 236 10.17 -20.97 -5.41
N ALA A 237 8.91 -20.74 -5.80
CA ALA A 237 8.09 -19.68 -5.21
C ALA A 237 7.74 -19.99 -3.75
N VAL A 238 7.39 -21.25 -3.45
CA VAL A 238 7.18 -21.72 -2.08
C VAL A 238 8.44 -21.57 -1.24
N ASP A 239 9.61 -21.89 -1.79
CA ASP A 239 10.87 -21.78 -1.07
C ASP A 239 11.28 -20.32 -0.84
N ALA A 240 11.02 -19.42 -1.80
CA ALA A 240 11.15 -17.98 -1.60
C ALA A 240 10.27 -17.47 -0.45
N THR A 241 8.99 -17.84 -0.41
CA THR A 241 8.10 -17.47 0.71
C THR A 241 8.58 -18.02 2.06
N LYS A 242 9.11 -19.25 2.09
CA LYS A 242 9.71 -19.82 3.31
C LYS A 242 10.93 -19.03 3.76
N GLU A 243 11.76 -18.56 2.83
CA GLU A 243 12.91 -17.70 3.17
C GLU A 243 12.47 -16.36 3.74
N VAL A 244 11.47 -15.70 3.14
CA VAL A 244 10.84 -14.50 3.71
C VAL A 244 10.38 -14.78 5.14
N ASN A 245 9.63 -15.85 5.37
CA ASN A 245 9.12 -16.21 6.70
C ASN A 245 10.24 -16.48 7.73
N ARG A 246 11.38 -17.03 7.30
CA ARG A 246 12.55 -17.27 8.19
C ARG A 246 13.19 -15.98 8.71
N THR A 247 13.03 -14.86 7.99
CA THR A 247 13.50 -13.55 8.47
C THR A 247 12.61 -12.93 9.55
N GLY A 248 11.45 -13.54 9.84
CA GLY A 248 10.47 -13.01 10.79
C GLY A 248 9.42 -12.11 10.15
N VAL A 249 9.41 -11.95 8.83
CA VAL A 249 8.35 -11.28 8.09
C VAL A 249 7.30 -12.29 7.65
N LEU A 250 6.05 -12.10 8.06
CA LEU A 250 4.91 -12.90 7.62
C LEU A 250 4.05 -12.05 6.68
N ASN A 251 3.91 -12.46 5.43
CA ASN A 251 3.01 -11.82 4.46
C ASN A 251 1.64 -12.51 4.46
N PHE A 252 0.60 -11.81 4.94
CA PHE A 252 -0.76 -12.34 4.97
C PHE A 252 -1.44 -12.34 3.60
N ASP A 253 -0.93 -11.59 2.62
CA ASP A 253 -1.40 -11.63 1.23
C ASP A 253 -0.45 -12.44 0.33
N SER A 254 -0.02 -13.62 0.77
CA SER A 254 0.87 -14.50 0.01
C SER A 254 0.13 -15.26 -1.10
N GLN A 255 -0.42 -14.54 -2.07
CA GLN A 255 -1.15 -15.08 -3.22
C GLN A 255 -0.26 -15.16 -4.47
N PRO A 256 -0.58 -16.02 -5.47
CA PRO A 256 0.19 -16.09 -6.72
C PRO A 256 0.33 -14.74 -7.43
N ARG A 257 -0.70 -13.88 -7.35
CA ARG A 257 -0.65 -12.52 -7.89
C ARG A 257 0.43 -11.61 -7.28
N ASN A 258 0.98 -11.98 -6.12
CA ASN A 258 2.03 -11.26 -5.42
C ASN A 258 3.39 -11.95 -5.57
N VAL A 259 3.57 -12.74 -6.64
CA VAL A 259 4.86 -13.32 -7.03
C VAL A 259 5.13 -13.00 -8.50
N VAL A 260 6.27 -12.37 -8.78
CA VAL A 260 6.76 -12.16 -10.14
C VAL A 260 7.84 -13.20 -10.43
N VAL A 261 7.65 -13.98 -11.49
CA VAL A 261 8.63 -14.96 -11.95
C VAL A 261 9.53 -14.28 -12.97
N ALA A 262 10.76 -13.95 -12.56
CA ALA A 262 11.77 -13.41 -13.45
C ALA A 262 12.25 -14.47 -14.43
N THR A 263 12.40 -14.08 -15.70
CA THR A 263 12.99 -14.93 -16.75
C THR A 263 14.43 -14.50 -16.94
N LEU A 264 15.38 -15.29 -16.43
CA LEU A 264 16.82 -14.99 -16.54
C LEU A 264 17.40 -15.45 -17.88
N ASP A 265 16.90 -16.59 -18.38
CA ASP A 265 17.12 -17.13 -19.71
C ASP A 265 15.91 -18.03 -20.09
N ASP A 266 15.95 -18.69 -21.24
CA ASP A 266 14.84 -19.51 -21.77
C ASP A 266 14.37 -20.63 -20.81
N HIS A 267 15.22 -21.03 -19.84
CA HIS A 267 14.95 -22.15 -18.95
C HIS A 267 15.19 -21.84 -17.46
N THR A 268 15.67 -20.64 -17.12
CA THR A 268 15.97 -20.23 -15.75
C THR A 268 14.96 -19.21 -15.25
N PHE A 269 14.20 -19.63 -14.24
CA PHE A 269 13.12 -18.85 -13.64
C PHE A 269 13.42 -18.59 -12.16
N GLN A 270 13.36 -17.32 -11.76
CA GLN A 270 13.59 -16.90 -10.39
C GLN A 270 12.34 -16.17 -9.86
N PRO A 271 11.62 -16.72 -8.88
CA PRO A 271 10.48 -16.04 -8.28
C PRO A 271 10.93 -14.94 -7.33
N PHE A 272 10.19 -13.84 -7.36
CA PHE A 272 10.31 -12.69 -6.48
C PHE A 272 8.97 -12.47 -5.78
N VAL A 273 8.97 -12.52 -4.45
CA VAL A 273 7.81 -12.18 -3.64
C VAL A 273 7.70 -10.66 -3.57
N ILE A 274 6.51 -10.14 -3.87
CA ILE A 274 6.20 -8.70 -3.88
C ILE A 274 5.01 -8.40 -2.97
N ASP A 275 4.68 -7.12 -2.84
CA ASP A 275 3.53 -6.61 -2.09
C ASP A 275 3.50 -7.04 -0.62
N PHE A 276 4.20 -6.29 0.23
CA PHE A 276 4.27 -6.53 1.67
C PHE A 276 3.37 -5.58 2.48
N GLY A 277 2.39 -4.93 1.85
CA GLY A 277 1.47 -3.99 2.51
C GLY A 277 0.66 -4.60 3.65
N GLU A 278 0.42 -5.91 3.59
CA GLU A 278 -0.28 -6.68 4.64
C GLU A 278 0.66 -7.54 5.48
N SER A 279 1.96 -7.27 5.45
CA SER A 279 2.92 -8.03 6.24
C SER A 279 2.97 -7.63 7.71
N ILE A 280 3.51 -8.53 8.54
CA ILE A 280 3.85 -8.28 9.94
C ILE A 280 5.27 -8.76 10.20
N CYS A 281 6.02 -7.94 10.93
CA CYS A 281 7.40 -8.20 11.30
C CYS A 281 7.47 -8.71 12.75
N ARG A 282 8.29 -9.74 13.02
CA ARG A 282 8.39 -10.38 14.35
C ARG A 282 8.82 -9.42 15.47
N ASP A 283 9.58 -8.37 15.17
CA ASP A 283 9.95 -7.37 16.19
C ASP A 283 8.74 -6.63 16.77
N ASN A 284 7.63 -6.56 16.02
CA ASN A 284 6.35 -6.02 16.50
C ASN A 284 5.57 -7.02 17.36
N TRP A 285 6.01 -8.28 17.46
CA TRP A 285 5.40 -9.31 18.31
C TRP A 285 5.80 -9.14 19.79
N ALA A 286 7.01 -8.64 20.03
CA ALA A 286 7.57 -8.50 21.38
C ALA A 286 6.91 -7.37 22.20
N CYS A 287 6.17 -6.45 21.57
CA CYS A 287 5.44 -5.41 22.31
C CYS A 287 4.23 -5.96 23.10
N HIS A 288 3.81 -7.21 22.86
CA HIS A 288 2.57 -7.76 23.41
C HIS A 288 2.75 -9.11 24.13
N GLY A 289 3.94 -9.71 24.09
CA GLY A 289 4.19 -11.05 24.62
C GLY A 289 4.31 -11.17 26.15
N ASN A 290 4.12 -10.11 26.92
CA ASN A 290 4.39 -10.10 28.37
C ASN A 290 3.15 -10.15 29.27
N ARG A 291 1.95 -10.49 28.76
CA ARG A 291 0.74 -10.59 29.61
C ARG A 291 0.27 -12.01 29.95
N ASP A 292 0.86 -13.07 29.37
CA ASP A 292 0.34 -14.44 29.56
C ASP A 292 1.37 -15.46 30.12
N GLN A 293 2.46 -15.03 30.77
CA GLN A 293 3.41 -15.96 31.40
C GLN A 293 3.41 -16.00 32.94
N GLU A 294 2.50 -15.30 33.62
CA GLU A 294 2.47 -15.25 35.09
C GLU A 294 1.32 -16.00 35.78
N SER A 295 0.45 -16.70 35.05
CA SER A 295 -0.73 -17.35 35.65
C SER A 295 -0.60 -18.85 35.96
N HIS A 296 0.50 -19.53 35.61
CA HIS A 296 0.68 -20.97 35.90
C HIS A 296 1.99 -21.30 36.63
N ARG A 297 2.23 -20.61 37.73
CA ARG A 297 3.10 -21.10 38.82
C ARG A 297 2.39 -20.99 40.15
N ILE A 298 1.52 -21.96 40.45
CA ILE A 298 1.29 -22.52 41.79
C ILE A 298 1.07 -24.02 41.60
#